data_AF-A0A2M9PBF0-F1
#
_entry.id   AF-A0A2M9PBF0-F1
#
_cell.length_a   1.000
_cell.length_b   1.000
_cell.length_c   1.000
_cell.angle_alpha   90.00
_cell.angle_beta   90.00
_cell.angle_gamma   90.00
#
_symmetry.space_group_name_H-M   'P 1'
#
loop_
_entity.id
_entity.type
_entity.pdbx_description
1 polymer ?
#
loop_
_entity_poly.entity_id
_entity_poly.type
_entity_poly.pdbx_seq_one_letter_code
_entity_poly.pdbx_strand_id
1 'polypeptide(L)' 'MAAPAVTGLVALILAEAARSGRDLDIASLRAHLVAGALRDPPTGPGPAWDPRYGHGRASGASIAERIA' A
#
# COMPACT_ATOMS: atom_id res chain seq x y z
N MET A 1 0.23 8.21 15.52
CA MET A 1 -1.10 8.05 14.87
C MET A 1 -1.05 7.46 13.44
N ALA A 2 0.10 7.37 12.76
CA ALA A 2 0.16 6.78 11.40
C ALA A 2 -0.05 5.26 11.34
N ALA A 3 0.44 4.51 12.32
CA ALA A 3 0.32 3.04 12.33
C ALA A 3 -1.14 2.54 12.33
N PRO A 4 -2.07 3.09 13.14
CA PRO A 4 -3.50 2.73 13.06
C PRO A 4 -4.15 2.95 11.69
N ALA A 5 -3.76 4.00 10.96
CA ALA A 5 -4.29 4.24 9.61
C ALA A 5 -3.82 3.17 8.63
N VAL A 6 -2.55 2.75 8.73
CA VAL A 6 -2.01 1.62 7.96
C VAL A 6 -2.69 0.31 8.36
N THR A 7 -2.99 0.10 9.65
CA THR A 7 -3.77 -1.07 10.10
C THR A 7 -5.17 -1.10 9.47
N GLY A 8 -5.86 0.04 9.39
CA GLY A 8 -7.15 0.13 8.70
C GLY A 8 -7.04 -0.20 7.21
N LEU A 9 -5.99 0.29 6.53
CA LEU A 9 -5.72 -0.04 5.13
C LEU A 9 -5.47 -1.55 4.94
N VAL A 10 -4.69 -2.17 5.83
CA VAL A 10 -4.43 -3.62 5.84
C VAL A 10 -5.73 -4.41 6.03
N ALA A 11 -6.62 -3.96 6.92
CA ALA A 11 -7.92 -4.59 7.11
C ALA A 11 -8.77 -4.56 5.83
N LEU A 12 -8.74 -3.45 5.08
CA LEU A 12 -9.45 -3.33 3.80
C LEU A 12 -8.86 -4.25 2.71
N ILE A 13 -7.53 -4.38 2.64
CA ILE A 13 -6.86 -5.32 1.71
C ILE A 13 -7.29 -6.76 2.00
N LEU A 14 -7.29 -7.17 3.28
CA LEU A 14 -7.69 -8.52 3.68
C LEU A 14 -9.18 -8.78 3.40
N ALA A 15 -10.04 -7.79 3.66
CA ALA A 15 -11.47 -7.89 3.35
C ALA A 15 -11.72 -8.07 1.85
N GLU A 16 -10.96 -7.37 1.00
CA GLU A 16 -11.04 -7.47 -0.45
C GLU A 16 -10.54 -8.81 -0.99
N ALA A 17 -9.46 -9.36 -0.41
CA ALA A 17 -8.97 -10.70 -0.73
C ALA A 17 -10.02 -11.77 -0.38
N ALA A 18 -10.61 -11.69 0.82
CA ALA A 18 -11.68 -12.58 1.24
C ALA A 18 -12.91 -12.47 0.33
N ARG A 19 -13.32 -11.25 -0.05
CA ARG A 19 -14.42 -11.00 -0.99
C ARG A 19 -14.17 -11.65 -2.36
N SER A 20 -12.90 -11.71 -2.77
CA SER A 20 -12.48 -12.28 -4.05
C SER A 20 -12.14 -13.78 -3.97
N GLY A 21 -12.37 -14.44 -2.82
CA GLY A 21 -12.08 -15.85 -2.63
C GLY A 21 -10.58 -16.20 -2.66
N ARG A 22 -9.71 -15.20 -2.44
CA ARG A 22 -8.25 -15.35 -2.42
C ARG A 22 -7.76 -15.38 -0.98
N ASP A 23 -6.85 -16.30 -0.70
CA ASP A 23 -6.06 -16.24 0.53
C ASP A 23 -4.82 -15.36 0.30
N LEU A 24 -4.51 -14.50 1.27
CA LEU A 24 -3.41 -13.54 1.16
C LEU A 24 -2.47 -13.73 2.35
N ASP A 25 -1.33 -14.36 2.08
CA ASP A 25 -0.30 -14.53 3.10
C ASP A 25 0.38 -13.18 3.44
N ILE A 26 1.09 -13.17 4.56
CA ILE A 26 1.69 -11.95 5.08
C ILE A 26 2.80 -11.39 4.19
N ALA A 27 3.47 -12.24 3.40
CA ALA A 27 4.52 -11.83 2.48
C ALA A 27 3.92 -11.09 1.27
N SER A 28 2.87 -11.66 0.69
CA SER A 28 2.10 -11.09 -0.41
C SER A 28 1.46 -9.78 0.02
N LEU A 29 0.81 -9.74 1.20
CA LEU A 29 0.23 -8.52 1.75
C LEU A 29 1.24 -7.38 1.85
N ARG A 30 2.45 -7.67 2.36
CA ARG A 30 3.53 -6.68 2.45
C ARG A 30 3.96 -6.21 1.06
N ALA A 31 4.12 -7.14 0.12
CA ALA A 31 4.49 -6.81 -1.26
C ALA A 31 3.44 -5.93 -1.94
N HIS A 32 2.14 -6.22 -1.75
CA HIS A 32 1.03 -5.42 -2.25
C HIS A 32 1.02 -4.00 -1.66
N LEU A 33 1.18 -3.89 -0.33
CA LEU A 33 1.21 -2.60 0.36
C LEU A 33 2.39 -1.72 -0.13
N VAL A 34 3.57 -2.32 -0.32
CA VAL A 34 4.76 -1.63 -0.82
C VAL A 34 4.61 -1.24 -2.29
N ALA A 35 4.03 -2.11 -3.12
CA ALA A 35 3.85 -1.86 -4.55
C ALA A 35 2.83 -0.75 -4.83
N GLY A 36 1.80 -0.61 -3.98
CA GLY A 36 0.82 0.47 -4.07
C GLY A 36 1.26 1.78 -3.43
N ALA A 37 2.48 1.87 -2.90
CA ALA A 37 2.97 3.07 -2.24
C ALA A 37 3.37 4.14 -3.27
N LEU A 38 2.93 5.37 -3.04
CA LEU A 38 3.19 6.49 -3.96
C LEU A 38 4.55 7.13 -3.67
N ARG A 39 5.40 7.22 -4.69
CA ARG A 39 6.74 7.84 -4.62
C ARG A 39 6.85 9.19 -5.31
N ASP A 40 5.85 9.57 -6.10
CA ASP A 40 5.89 10.84 -6.83
C ASP A 40 5.82 12.03 -5.86
N PRO A 41 6.63 13.08 -6.04
CA PRO A 41 6.21 14.41 -5.63
C PRO A 41 5.04 14.83 -6.53
N PRO A 42 4.05 15.57 -6.01
CA PRO A 42 3.05 16.21 -6.88
C PRO A 42 3.79 17.20 -7.78
N THR A 43 4.09 16.78 -9.01
CA THR A 43 4.56 17.61 -10.15
C THR A 43 5.70 18.60 -9.83
N GLY A 44 6.95 18.19 -9.98
CA GLY A 44 8.09 19.13 -10.00
C GLY A 44 9.46 18.45 -10.10
N PRO A 45 10.54 19.18 -10.47
CA PRO A 45 11.91 18.68 -10.55
C PRO A 45 12.51 18.56 -9.12
N GLY A 46 11.77 17.89 -8.23
CA GLY A 46 12.16 17.67 -6.85
C GLY A 46 13.23 16.60 -6.72
N PRO A 47 13.98 16.59 -5.61
CA PRO A 47 14.94 15.53 -5.33
C PRO A 47 14.22 14.18 -5.32
N ALA A 48 14.95 13.14 -5.77
CA ALA A 48 14.49 11.76 -5.68
C ALA A 48 13.93 11.44 -4.27
N TRP A 49 13.00 10.50 -4.21
CA TRP A 49 12.35 10.07 -2.96
C TRP A 49 13.37 9.83 -1.83
N ASP A 50 13.23 10.54 -0.70
CA ASP A 50 14.15 10.41 0.43
C ASP A 50 13.97 9.05 1.13
N PRO A 51 15.04 8.24 1.28
CA PRO A 51 14.98 6.92 1.94
C PRO A 51 14.38 6.93 3.34
N ARG A 52 14.42 8.06 4.07
CA ARG A 52 13.81 8.20 5.40
C ARG A 52 12.30 8.00 5.42
N TYR A 53 11.64 8.16 4.27
CA TYR A 53 10.20 7.91 4.13
C TYR A 53 9.87 6.47 3.70
N GLY A 54 10.85 5.58 3.72
CA GLY A 54 10.65 4.16 3.41
C GLY A 54 10.22 3.94 1.96
N HIS A 55 9.18 3.14 1.75
CA HIS A 55 8.82 2.67 0.41
C HIS A 55 7.93 3.64 -0.40
N GLY A 56 7.39 4.69 0.22
CA GLY A 56 6.37 5.55 -0.37
C GLY A 56 5.34 6.00 0.66
N ARG A 57 4.37 6.80 0.21
CA ARG A 57 3.16 7.12 0.97
C ARG A 57 2.14 6.00 0.81
N ALA A 58 1.55 5.53 1.92
CA ALA A 58 0.45 4.57 1.88
C ALA A 58 -0.74 5.16 1.07
N SER A 59 -1.34 4.34 0.22
CA SER A 59 -2.40 4.76 -0.70
C SER A 59 -3.48 3.68 -0.80
N GLY A 60 -4.74 4.08 -0.98
CA GLY A 60 -5.84 3.16 -1.26
C GLY A 60 -5.68 2.37 -2.57
N ALA A 61 -4.76 2.79 -3.45
CA ALA A 61 -4.41 2.03 -4.66
C ALA A 61 -3.96 0.59 -4.35
N SER A 62 -3.39 0.34 -3.16
CA SER A 62 -3.02 -1.01 -2.72
C SER A 62 -4.22 -1.95 -2.51
N ILE A 63 -5.45 -1.42 -2.46
CA ILE A 63 -6.70 -2.19 -2.37
C ILE A 63 -7.17 -2.61 -3.78
N ALA A 64 -7.17 -1.67 -4.73
CA ALA A 64 -7.88 -1.82 -6.01
C ALA A 64 -7.09 -2.55 -7.11
N GLU A 65 -5.77 -2.35 -7.19
CA GLU A 65 -5.06 -2.67 -8.44
C GLU A 65 -4.56 -4.12 -8.57
N ARG A 66 -4.65 -4.96 -7.53
CA ARG A 66 -3.86 -6.21 -7.51
C ARG A 66 -4.51 -7.44 -6.83
N ILE A 67 -5.77 -7.34 -6.41
CA ILE A 67 -6.52 -8.46 -5.82
C ILE A 67 -7.47 -9.10 -6.86
N ALA A 68 -7.63 -8.49 -8.03
CA ALA A 68 -8.17 -9.14 -9.23
C ALA A 68 -7.14 -10.08 -9.88
#